data_AF-A0A6G1JHI8-F1
#
_entry.id   AF-A0A6G1JHI8-F1
#
_cell.length_a   1.000
_cell.length_b   1.000
_cell.length_c   1.000
_cell.angle_alpha   90.00
_cell.angle_beta   90.00
_cell.angle_gamma   90.00
#
_symmetry.space_group_name_H-M   'P 1'
#
loop_
_entity.id
_entity.type
_entity.pdbx_description
1 polymer ?
#
loop_
_entity_poly.entity_id
_entity_poly.type
_entity_poly.pdbx_seq_one_letter_code
_entity_poly.pdbx_strand_id
1 'polypeptide(L)'
;MPSKGVKCSAYIAVPGVEIEFTVPNQSVTKRDLHQFSSDHLEVESSNLPRFKFTGQFKFVVRRDGRELTNQWVDVNSITGSVENGTMRNMGQTPSIFVEDLVIVYGFYDAGPGAAGLPKQHQCYVTVTRNLENWMRDAIPPNSDKTMQPFHRMVLPSAHDIGMNSTATSQELLRNAGSGVIKEALGRSLPNIFDIFNKVSDGAVHRIAPDIIRALAITQKDSLDTVLKIGARYYEFRPAKCHRQLHSTSKLEDILYFQHGPIPGMPYKQFLADIVSFLQSHGDEIVVVQNRWDGVPSDCPRPTDQELHNILNDVLQGKDLQPGNLDDMMHKTICDLRNSKKRLIVLQNVAQISNYDDAANATLNGDSIVAKLHDMARNPPRGHPITLLQCQATATNIRDVIVASVLDSDVSTSPILATKPVCDGKILPLLRGKCGKCLAKEEGVVVLLNDFFDGATADVAIELCKERLG
;
A
#
# COMPACT_ATOMS: atom_id res chain seq x y z
N MET A 1 -2.48 18.71 -29.90
CA MET A 1 -1.90 17.49 -29.29
C MET A 1 -3.01 16.45 -29.22
N PRO A 2 -2.75 15.16 -29.44
CA PRO A 2 -3.79 14.14 -29.29
C PRO A 2 -4.30 14.10 -27.84
N SER A 3 -5.55 13.66 -27.67
CA SER A 3 -6.16 13.30 -26.38
C SER A 3 -5.17 12.50 -25.53
N LYS A 4 -5.14 12.75 -24.21
CA LYS A 4 -4.45 11.86 -23.27
C LYS A 4 -5.44 10.78 -22.84
N GLY A 5 -5.21 9.54 -23.27
CA GLY A 5 -6.06 8.44 -22.87
C GLY A 5 -5.89 8.03 -21.42
N VAL A 6 -6.80 7.18 -20.98
CA VAL A 6 -6.83 6.55 -19.66
C VAL A 6 -6.56 5.06 -19.84
N LYS A 7 -5.47 4.57 -19.23
CA LYS A 7 -5.22 3.14 -19.10
C LYS A 7 -6.03 2.60 -17.93
N CYS A 8 -6.92 1.67 -18.22
CA CYS A 8 -7.87 1.12 -17.27
C CYS A 8 -7.43 -0.28 -16.87
N SER A 9 -7.23 -0.55 -15.58
CA SER A 9 -6.83 -1.85 -15.06
C SER A 9 -7.88 -2.38 -14.11
N ALA A 10 -8.19 -3.67 -14.21
CA ALA A 10 -9.25 -4.29 -13.41
C ALA A 10 -8.86 -5.67 -12.88
N TYR A 11 -9.37 -5.97 -11.68
CA TYR A 11 -9.30 -7.28 -11.05
C TYR A 11 -10.61 -7.58 -10.30
N ILE A 12 -11.23 -8.74 -10.52
CA ILE A 12 -12.50 -9.14 -9.90
C ILE A 12 -12.33 -10.51 -9.26
N ALA A 13 -12.63 -10.66 -7.96
CA ALA A 13 -12.62 -11.94 -7.25
C ALA A 13 -14.02 -12.42 -6.82
N VAL A 14 -15.08 -11.73 -7.28
CA VAL A 14 -16.46 -12.04 -6.87
C VAL A 14 -17.34 -12.29 -8.09
N PRO A 15 -18.02 -13.46 -8.17
CA PRO A 15 -19.00 -13.73 -9.22
C PRO A 15 -20.13 -12.71 -9.29
N GLY A 16 -20.68 -12.50 -10.48
CA GLY A 16 -21.81 -11.59 -10.71
C GLY A 16 -21.44 -10.10 -10.71
N VAL A 17 -20.16 -9.77 -10.48
CA VAL A 17 -19.65 -8.40 -10.55
C VAL A 17 -19.14 -8.06 -11.96
N GLU A 18 -19.40 -6.84 -12.38
CA GLU A 18 -18.78 -6.24 -13.57
C GLU A 18 -18.21 -4.85 -13.27
N ILE A 19 -17.14 -4.49 -13.97
CA ILE A 19 -16.55 -3.14 -13.96
C ILE A 19 -16.64 -2.59 -15.37
N GLU A 20 -17.40 -1.52 -15.58
CA GLU A 20 -17.49 -0.82 -16.85
C GLU A 20 -16.69 0.47 -16.80
N PHE A 21 -15.73 0.63 -17.72
CA PHE A 21 -15.04 1.88 -17.98
C PHE A 21 -15.68 2.57 -19.18
N THR A 22 -15.89 3.88 -19.10
CA THR A 22 -16.57 4.65 -20.16
C THR A 22 -15.88 5.98 -20.40
N VAL A 23 -15.80 6.34 -21.68
CA VAL A 23 -15.52 7.70 -22.19
C VAL A 23 -16.59 8.04 -23.23
N PRO A 24 -16.69 9.29 -23.74
CA PRO A 24 -17.67 9.61 -24.77
C PRO A 24 -17.57 8.68 -25.99
N ASN A 25 -18.70 8.03 -26.32
CA ASN A 25 -18.87 7.06 -27.41
C ASN A 25 -18.02 5.77 -27.33
N GLN A 26 -17.37 5.46 -26.20
CA GLN A 26 -16.65 4.19 -26.02
C GLN A 26 -16.84 3.64 -24.61
N SER A 27 -17.01 2.32 -24.48
CA SER A 27 -16.97 1.64 -23.20
C SER A 27 -16.33 0.26 -23.30
N VAL A 28 -15.75 -0.19 -22.19
CA VAL A 28 -15.20 -1.53 -22.02
C VAL A 28 -15.70 -2.09 -20.70
N THR A 29 -16.22 -3.31 -20.70
CA THR A 29 -16.69 -3.97 -19.48
C THR A 29 -15.87 -5.21 -19.16
N LYS A 30 -15.51 -5.37 -17.88
CA LYS A 30 -14.73 -6.48 -17.34
C LYS A 30 -15.56 -7.36 -16.44
N ARG A 31 -15.42 -8.68 -16.61
CA ARG A 31 -16.18 -9.72 -15.89
C ARG A 31 -15.32 -10.94 -15.54
N ASP A 32 -14.09 -11.01 -16.03
CA ASP A 32 -13.23 -12.17 -15.83
C ASP A 32 -12.77 -12.25 -14.37
N LEU A 33 -13.05 -13.40 -13.75
CA LEU A 33 -12.69 -13.66 -12.36
C LEU A 33 -11.21 -14.01 -12.24
N HIS A 34 -10.58 -13.47 -11.19
CA HIS A 34 -9.20 -13.69 -10.82
C HIS A 34 -8.20 -13.41 -11.96
N GLN A 35 -8.53 -12.48 -12.85
CA GLN A 35 -7.65 -12.05 -13.94
C GLN A 35 -7.37 -10.56 -13.83
N PHE A 36 -6.09 -10.21 -14.01
CA PHE A 36 -5.70 -8.82 -14.21
C PHE A 36 -5.93 -8.50 -15.68
N SER A 37 -6.75 -7.50 -15.94
CA SER A 37 -7.02 -7.00 -17.28
C SER A 37 -6.57 -5.55 -17.39
N SER A 38 -6.18 -5.14 -18.60
CA SER A 38 -5.85 -3.75 -18.90
C SER A 38 -6.34 -3.37 -20.28
N ASP A 39 -6.93 -2.18 -20.35
CA ASP A 39 -7.44 -1.59 -21.59
C ASP A 39 -7.08 -0.12 -21.64
N HIS A 40 -7.49 0.51 -22.72
CA HIS A 40 -7.15 1.87 -23.02
C HIS A 40 -8.37 2.56 -23.64
N LEU A 41 -8.71 3.72 -23.10
CA LEU A 41 -9.82 4.55 -23.56
C LEU A 41 -9.32 5.98 -23.82
N GLU A 42 -9.79 6.60 -24.90
CA GLU A 42 -9.38 7.94 -25.31
C GLU A 42 -10.56 8.92 -25.23
N VAL A 43 -10.33 10.10 -24.65
CA VAL A 43 -11.31 11.19 -24.61
C VAL A 43 -11.14 12.05 -25.85
N GLU A 44 -11.66 11.54 -26.97
CA GLU A 44 -11.47 12.16 -28.28
C GLU A 44 -12.39 13.36 -28.51
N SER A 45 -11.83 14.45 -29.03
CA SER A 45 -12.60 15.66 -29.36
C SER A 45 -13.69 15.39 -30.41
N SER A 46 -13.48 14.41 -31.30
CA SER A 46 -14.47 13.98 -32.30
C SER A 46 -15.70 13.29 -31.69
N ASN A 47 -15.59 12.80 -30.46
CA ASN A 47 -16.68 12.17 -29.72
C ASN A 47 -17.43 13.16 -28.81
N LEU A 48 -17.04 14.45 -28.81
CA LEU A 48 -17.67 15.50 -28.02
C LEU A 48 -18.61 16.36 -28.87
N PRO A 49 -19.65 16.98 -28.26
CA PRO A 49 -20.46 17.99 -28.94
C PRO A 49 -19.60 19.14 -29.48
N ARG A 50 -20.05 19.79 -30.56
CA ARG A 50 -19.33 20.93 -31.16
C ARG A 50 -18.99 21.98 -30.11
N PHE A 51 -17.73 22.45 -30.16
CA PHE A 51 -17.16 23.44 -29.24
C PHE A 51 -17.07 23.00 -27.76
N LYS A 52 -17.19 21.69 -27.47
CA LYS A 52 -16.80 21.12 -26.18
C LYS A 52 -15.47 20.40 -26.29
N PHE A 53 -14.62 20.60 -25.28
CA PHE A 53 -13.28 20.02 -25.20
C PHE A 53 -13.06 19.24 -23.91
N THR A 54 -14.11 19.01 -23.13
CA THR A 54 -14.05 18.23 -21.90
C THR A 54 -14.99 17.04 -22.06
N GLY A 55 -14.45 15.84 -21.85
CA GLY A 55 -15.20 14.60 -21.82
C GLY A 55 -15.00 13.88 -20.51
N GLN A 56 -16.03 13.17 -20.06
CA GLN A 56 -15.99 12.45 -18.80
C GLN A 56 -15.43 11.04 -19.02
N PHE A 57 -14.33 10.72 -18.34
CA PHE A 57 -13.97 9.35 -18.04
C PHE A 57 -14.70 8.91 -16.77
N LYS A 58 -15.23 7.69 -16.74
CA LYS A 58 -15.80 7.11 -15.53
C LYS A 58 -15.63 5.61 -15.47
N PHE A 59 -15.69 5.06 -14.26
CA PHE A 59 -15.96 3.64 -14.05
C PHE A 59 -17.24 3.46 -13.25
N VAL A 60 -17.94 2.37 -13.55
CA VAL A 60 -19.11 1.90 -12.81
C VAL A 60 -18.89 0.45 -12.41
N VAL A 61 -19.08 0.14 -11.12
CA VAL A 61 -19.11 -1.24 -10.64
C VAL A 61 -20.56 -1.66 -10.46
N ARG A 62 -20.93 -2.81 -11.03
CA ARG A 62 -22.28 -3.39 -10.87
C ARG A 62 -22.20 -4.81 -10.34
N ARG A 63 -23.27 -5.23 -9.66
CA ARG A 63 -23.52 -6.63 -9.33
C ARG A 63 -24.91 -7.00 -9.79
N ASP A 64 -25.02 -8.04 -10.62
CA ASP A 64 -26.29 -8.53 -11.15
C ASP A 64 -27.14 -7.42 -11.80
N GLY A 65 -26.46 -6.50 -12.52
CA GLY A 65 -27.07 -5.36 -13.20
C GLY A 65 -27.35 -4.13 -12.33
N ARG A 66 -27.22 -4.22 -11.00
CA ARG A 66 -27.39 -3.07 -10.08
C ARG A 66 -26.08 -2.30 -9.90
N GLU A 67 -26.14 -0.99 -10.08
CA GLU A 67 -25.02 -0.08 -9.81
C GLU A 67 -24.69 -0.03 -8.31
N LEU A 68 -23.42 -0.26 -7.99
CA LEU A 68 -22.88 -0.21 -6.64
C LEU A 68 -22.11 1.09 -6.38
N THR A 69 -21.33 1.53 -7.37
CA THR A 69 -20.62 2.81 -7.34
C THR A 69 -20.34 3.31 -8.75
N ASN A 70 -20.21 4.63 -8.86
CA ASN A 70 -19.89 5.34 -10.08
C ASN A 70 -18.91 6.47 -9.73
N GLN A 71 -17.71 6.40 -10.28
CA GLN A 71 -16.64 7.37 -10.05
C GLN A 71 -16.15 7.92 -11.37
N TRP A 72 -15.84 9.21 -11.42
CA TRP A 72 -15.57 9.89 -12.68
C TRP A 72 -14.57 11.03 -12.54
N VAL A 73 -13.94 11.38 -13.66
CA VAL A 73 -13.18 12.61 -13.84
C VAL A 73 -13.42 13.19 -15.23
N ASP A 74 -13.41 14.51 -15.29
CA ASP A 74 -13.44 15.27 -16.53
C ASP A 74 -12.02 15.41 -17.06
N VAL A 75 -11.83 15.03 -18.32
CA VAL A 75 -10.56 15.09 -19.03
C VAL A 75 -10.70 16.05 -20.20
N ASN A 76 -9.82 17.03 -20.28
CA ASN A 76 -9.73 17.92 -21.41
C ASN A 76 -9.14 17.19 -22.62
N SER A 77 -9.89 17.06 -23.71
CA SER A 77 -9.50 16.34 -24.93
C SER A 77 -8.37 17.02 -25.73
N ILE A 78 -8.04 18.28 -25.44
CA ILE A 78 -6.94 19.02 -26.06
C ILE A 78 -5.68 18.98 -25.20
N THR A 79 -5.81 19.27 -23.91
CA THR A 79 -4.65 19.39 -22.99
C THR A 79 -4.34 18.09 -22.26
N GLY A 80 -5.31 17.20 -22.14
CA GLY A 80 -5.22 16.02 -21.28
C GLY A 80 -5.11 16.39 -19.79
N SER A 81 -5.69 17.51 -19.39
CA SER A 81 -5.74 17.93 -17.99
C SER A 81 -6.97 17.34 -17.32
N VAL A 82 -6.83 16.90 -16.08
CA VAL A 82 -7.96 16.52 -15.22
C VAL A 82 -8.56 17.77 -14.60
N GLU A 83 -9.86 18.00 -14.80
CA GLU A 83 -10.55 19.22 -14.40
C GLU A 83 -11.39 19.00 -13.13
N ASN A 84 -12.54 18.34 -13.27
CA ASN A 84 -13.47 18.01 -12.18
C ASN A 84 -13.56 16.50 -11.98
N GLY A 85 -14.17 16.06 -10.88
CA GLY A 85 -14.44 14.64 -10.66
C GLY A 85 -14.42 14.22 -9.21
N THR A 86 -14.72 12.94 -9.01
CA THR A 86 -14.70 12.27 -7.72
C THR A 86 -13.36 11.62 -7.40
N MET A 87 -12.38 11.66 -8.32
CA MET A 87 -11.09 10.95 -8.18
C MET A 87 -9.88 11.83 -8.55
N ARG A 88 -9.93 13.14 -8.30
CA ARG A 88 -8.89 14.07 -8.80
C ARG A 88 -7.55 13.95 -8.07
N ASN A 89 -7.57 13.47 -6.83
CA ASN A 89 -6.37 13.23 -6.05
C ASN A 89 -6.55 11.99 -5.19
N MET A 90 -5.43 11.48 -4.67
CA MET A 90 -5.38 10.26 -3.87
C MET A 90 -6.28 10.29 -2.63
N GLY A 91 -6.53 11.46 -2.02
CA GLY A 91 -7.43 11.60 -0.88
C GLY A 91 -8.92 11.46 -1.25
N GLN A 92 -9.24 11.54 -2.54
CA GLN A 92 -10.60 11.34 -3.07
C GLN A 92 -10.82 9.92 -3.61
N THR A 93 -9.88 9.01 -3.40
CA THR A 93 -10.04 7.60 -3.80
C THR A 93 -10.14 6.66 -2.60
N PRO A 94 -11.03 6.89 -1.61
CA PRO A 94 -11.18 5.95 -0.51
C PRO A 94 -11.76 4.63 -1.02
N SER A 95 -11.35 3.52 -0.41
CA SER A 95 -11.96 2.22 -0.69
C SER A 95 -13.44 2.20 -0.25
N ILE A 96 -14.29 1.57 -1.05
CA ILE A 96 -15.75 1.55 -0.86
C ILE A 96 -16.17 0.19 -0.36
N PHE A 97 -16.88 0.16 0.77
CA PHE A 97 -17.54 -1.02 1.30
C PHE A 97 -19.03 -0.96 0.97
N VAL A 98 -19.53 -1.98 0.27
CA VAL A 98 -20.92 -2.07 -0.15
C VAL A 98 -21.34 -3.53 -0.16
N GLU A 99 -22.44 -3.85 0.53
CA GLU A 99 -22.84 -5.24 0.79
C GLU A 99 -21.71 -6.05 1.44
N ASP A 100 -21.40 -7.22 0.90
CA ASP A 100 -20.28 -8.08 1.27
C ASP A 100 -19.03 -7.81 0.42
N LEU A 101 -18.95 -6.67 -0.29
CA LEU A 101 -17.87 -6.34 -1.23
C LEU A 101 -17.00 -5.18 -0.76
N VAL A 102 -15.77 -5.19 -1.27
CA VAL A 102 -14.82 -4.08 -1.17
C VAL A 102 -14.36 -3.71 -2.56
N ILE A 103 -14.49 -2.43 -2.89
CA ILE A 103 -14.06 -1.83 -4.14
C ILE A 103 -12.89 -0.91 -3.82
N VAL A 104 -11.68 -1.32 -4.21
CA VAL A 104 -10.46 -0.51 -4.05
C VAL A 104 -10.07 0.03 -5.42
N TYR A 105 -9.90 1.34 -5.52
CA TYR A 105 -9.54 1.99 -6.78
C TYR A 105 -8.57 3.15 -6.55
N GLY A 106 -7.86 3.53 -7.60
CA GLY A 106 -7.02 4.72 -7.62
C GLY A 106 -6.93 5.32 -9.00
N PHE A 107 -6.63 6.62 -9.05
CA PHE A 107 -6.47 7.37 -10.29
C PHE A 107 -5.15 8.13 -10.27
N TYR A 108 -4.30 7.86 -11.26
CA TYR A 108 -3.04 8.58 -11.49
C TYR A 108 -3.23 9.62 -12.59
N ASP A 109 -3.01 10.88 -12.23
CA ASP A 109 -3.10 12.02 -13.13
C ASP A 109 -1.75 12.20 -13.85
N ALA A 110 -1.67 11.71 -15.09
CA ALA A 110 -0.44 11.76 -15.85
C ALA A 110 -0.13 13.16 -16.41
N GLY A 111 1.05 13.63 -16.07
CA GLY A 111 1.71 14.75 -16.75
C GLY A 111 2.16 14.40 -18.19
N PRO A 112 3.17 15.09 -18.72
CA PRO A 112 3.68 14.87 -20.09
C PRO A 112 4.49 13.56 -20.26
N GLY A 113 4.56 12.72 -19.21
CA GLY A 113 5.40 11.52 -19.12
C GLY A 113 6.89 11.80 -19.17
N ALA A 114 7.32 12.80 -18.41
CA ALA A 114 8.74 13.07 -18.18
C ALA A 114 9.39 11.94 -17.36
N ALA A 115 10.71 11.76 -17.53
CA ALA A 115 11.49 10.75 -16.81
C ALA A 115 11.00 9.29 -16.92
N GLY A 116 10.30 8.95 -18.01
CA GLY A 116 9.75 7.62 -18.23
C GLY A 116 8.42 7.35 -17.51
N LEU A 117 7.88 8.32 -16.76
CA LEU A 117 6.55 8.22 -16.20
C LEU A 117 5.49 8.07 -17.32
N PRO A 118 4.35 7.42 -17.02
CA PRO A 118 3.27 7.27 -17.98
C PRO A 118 2.78 8.63 -18.52
N LYS A 119 2.54 8.68 -19.83
CA LYS A 119 1.94 9.82 -20.55
C LYS A 119 0.42 9.81 -20.54
N GLN A 120 -0.17 8.69 -20.13
CA GLN A 120 -1.60 8.42 -20.08
C GLN A 120 -2.01 8.35 -18.62
N HIS A 121 -3.19 8.89 -18.30
CA HIS A 121 -3.76 8.71 -16.97
C HIS A 121 -3.95 7.21 -16.71
N GLN A 122 -3.98 6.82 -15.44
CA GLN A 122 -4.23 5.43 -15.09
C GLN A 122 -5.36 5.34 -14.09
N CYS A 123 -6.27 4.40 -14.29
CA CYS A 123 -7.31 4.06 -13.35
C CYS A 123 -7.22 2.57 -13.08
N TYR A 124 -7.09 2.17 -11.82
CA TYR A 124 -7.22 0.76 -11.44
C TYR A 124 -8.43 0.58 -10.54
N VAL A 125 -9.12 -0.55 -10.70
CA VAL A 125 -10.27 -0.93 -9.88
C VAL A 125 -10.15 -2.41 -9.55
N THR A 126 -10.20 -2.74 -8.26
CA THR A 126 -10.25 -4.12 -7.78
C THR A 126 -11.53 -4.33 -6.99
N VAL A 127 -12.17 -5.48 -7.18
CA VAL A 127 -13.39 -5.85 -6.45
C VAL A 127 -13.23 -7.22 -5.83
N THR A 128 -13.28 -7.28 -4.51
CA THR A 128 -13.22 -8.52 -3.71
C THR A 128 -14.37 -8.58 -2.73
N ARG A 129 -14.50 -9.69 -2.01
CA ARG A 129 -15.33 -9.71 -0.80
C ARG A 129 -14.73 -8.81 0.27
N ASN A 130 -15.52 -8.45 1.28
CA ASN A 130 -15.01 -7.97 2.56
C ASN A 130 -14.25 -9.12 3.24
N LEU A 131 -12.96 -8.87 3.50
CA LEU A 131 -12.00 -9.85 4.01
C LEU A 131 -11.65 -9.57 5.47
N GLU A 132 -12.48 -8.81 6.19
CA GLU A 132 -12.28 -8.55 7.63
C GLU A 132 -12.28 -9.84 8.48
N ASN A 133 -12.88 -10.94 7.99
CA ASN A 133 -12.93 -12.24 8.67
C ASN A 133 -12.31 -13.38 7.85
N TRP A 134 -11.36 -13.09 6.96
CA TRP A 134 -10.91 -14.12 6.00
C TRP A 134 -10.26 -15.33 6.67
N MET A 135 -9.59 -15.19 7.82
CA MET A 135 -9.01 -16.35 8.51
C MET A 135 -10.10 -17.23 9.13
N ARG A 136 -11.21 -16.66 9.61
CA ARG A 136 -12.38 -17.46 10.00
C ARG A 136 -12.93 -18.23 8.80
N ASP A 137 -13.09 -17.57 7.67
CA ASP A 137 -13.78 -18.14 6.52
C ASP A 137 -12.91 -19.16 5.78
N ALA A 138 -11.59 -18.92 5.69
CA ALA A 138 -10.63 -19.82 5.05
C ALA A 138 -10.08 -20.91 6.00
N ILE A 139 -10.09 -20.65 7.31
CA ILE A 139 -9.55 -21.53 8.36
C ILE A 139 -10.57 -21.62 9.52
N PRO A 140 -11.74 -22.23 9.29
CA PRO A 140 -12.82 -22.25 10.28
C PRO A 140 -12.38 -22.90 11.60
N PRO A 141 -12.86 -22.41 12.76
CA PRO A 141 -12.66 -23.09 14.03
C PRO A 141 -13.04 -24.57 13.96
N ASN A 142 -12.27 -25.42 14.64
CA ASN A 142 -12.45 -26.87 14.65
C ASN A 142 -12.25 -27.58 13.30
N SER A 143 -11.61 -26.93 12.32
CA SER A 143 -11.18 -27.59 11.07
C SER A 143 -9.75 -28.13 11.18
N ASP A 144 -9.40 -29.13 10.38
CA ASP A 144 -8.03 -29.66 10.29
C ASP A 144 -6.99 -28.58 9.95
N LYS A 145 -7.41 -27.53 9.23
CA LYS A 145 -6.57 -26.36 8.91
C LYS A 145 -6.12 -25.61 10.16
N THR A 146 -6.93 -25.57 11.22
CA THR A 146 -6.54 -24.91 12.48
C THR A 146 -5.45 -25.66 13.23
N MET A 147 -5.27 -26.95 12.96
CA MET A 147 -4.20 -27.77 13.55
C MET A 147 -2.88 -27.61 12.81
N GLN A 148 -2.84 -26.90 11.69
CA GLN A 148 -1.60 -26.59 11.01
C GLN A 148 -0.76 -25.57 11.81
N PRO A 149 0.57 -25.67 11.79
CA PRO A 149 1.46 -24.66 12.36
C PRO A 149 1.22 -23.28 11.76
N PHE A 150 1.24 -22.22 12.59
CA PHE A 150 1.01 -20.86 12.13
C PHE A 150 2.10 -20.36 11.15
N HIS A 151 3.34 -20.87 11.26
CA HIS A 151 4.38 -20.53 10.28
C HIS A 151 4.01 -20.93 8.85
N ARG A 152 2.99 -21.77 8.62
CA ARG A 152 2.49 -22.11 7.29
C ARG A 152 1.61 -21.03 6.67
N MET A 153 1.29 -19.96 7.41
CA MET A 153 0.44 -18.89 6.89
C MET A 153 1.12 -18.11 5.76
N VAL A 154 0.32 -17.67 4.80
CA VAL A 154 0.68 -16.65 3.82
C VAL A 154 -0.15 -15.41 4.15
N LEU A 155 0.51 -14.32 4.56
CA LEU A 155 -0.15 -13.13 5.08
C LEU A 155 -0.08 -11.98 4.08
N PRO A 156 -1.21 -11.37 3.70
CA PRO A 156 -1.18 -10.12 2.97
C PRO A 156 -0.78 -8.94 3.88
N SER A 157 -0.06 -7.98 3.30
CA SER A 157 0.51 -6.84 4.03
C SER A 157 0.49 -5.55 3.22
N ALA A 158 0.21 -4.46 3.92
CA ALA A 158 0.37 -3.11 3.42
C ALA A 158 1.78 -2.59 3.74
N HIS A 159 2.53 -2.21 2.70
CA HIS A 159 3.84 -1.59 2.84
C HIS A 159 3.72 -0.23 3.54
N ASP A 160 4.55 0.00 4.56
CA ASP A 160 4.64 1.28 5.26
C ASP A 160 3.26 1.84 5.70
N ILE A 161 2.43 1.00 6.31
CA ILE A 161 1.04 1.34 6.71
C ILE A 161 0.92 2.65 7.51
N GLY A 162 1.98 3.05 8.23
CA GLY A 162 2.02 4.32 8.94
C GLY A 162 2.03 5.56 8.04
N MET A 163 2.27 5.41 6.74
CA MET A 163 2.22 6.48 5.74
C MET A 163 0.89 6.49 4.95
N ASN A 164 -0.21 6.42 5.69
CA ASN A 164 -1.58 6.47 5.16
C ASN A 164 -2.23 7.86 5.22
N SER A 165 -1.50 8.86 5.72
CA SER A 165 -1.99 10.23 5.88
C SER A 165 -0.81 11.21 5.89
N THR A 166 -1.06 12.43 5.44
CA THR A 166 -0.11 13.54 5.54
C THR A 166 -0.27 14.36 6.82
N ALA A 167 -1.20 14.00 7.72
CA ALA A 167 -1.55 14.86 8.86
C ALA A 167 -0.35 15.12 9.79
N THR A 168 0.34 14.07 10.24
CA THR A 168 1.50 14.18 11.13
C THR A 168 2.63 14.96 10.48
N SER A 169 2.94 14.65 9.23
CA SER A 169 4.02 15.29 8.48
C SER A 169 3.72 16.75 8.13
N GLN A 170 2.46 17.11 7.86
CA GLN A 170 2.05 18.51 7.68
C GLN A 170 2.14 19.31 8.98
N GLU A 171 1.75 18.73 10.12
CA GLU A 171 1.92 19.39 11.42
C GLU A 171 3.40 19.60 11.76
N LEU A 172 4.24 18.61 11.42
CA LEU A 172 5.69 18.73 11.53
C LEU A 172 6.22 19.89 10.68
N LEU A 173 5.80 19.99 9.41
CA LEU A 173 6.29 21.01 8.49
C LEU A 173 5.80 22.41 8.83
N ARG A 174 4.58 22.58 9.37
CA ARG A 174 3.93 23.89 9.58
C ARG A 174 4.79 24.91 10.32
N ASN A 175 5.62 24.46 11.27
CA ASN A 175 6.44 25.32 12.12
C ASN A 175 7.95 25.16 11.87
N ALA A 176 8.36 24.26 10.98
CA ALA A 176 9.76 24.02 10.66
C ALA A 176 10.29 25.06 9.67
N GLY A 177 11.44 25.67 9.98
CA GLY A 177 12.13 26.58 9.05
C GLY A 177 12.70 25.82 7.84
N SER A 178 12.76 26.48 6.68
CA SER A 178 13.24 25.87 5.41
C SER A 178 14.62 25.20 5.52
N GLY A 179 15.53 25.76 6.32
CA GLY A 179 16.86 25.17 6.55
C GLY A 179 16.81 23.83 7.28
N VAL A 180 15.95 23.71 8.30
CA VAL A 180 15.73 22.46 9.05
C VAL A 180 15.08 21.41 8.15
N ILE A 181 14.10 21.81 7.34
CA ILE A 181 13.46 20.91 6.37
C ILE A 181 14.49 20.41 5.35
N LYS A 182 15.32 21.32 4.80
CA LYS A 182 16.36 20.97 3.82
C LYS A 182 17.41 20.04 4.41
N GLU A 183 17.83 20.25 5.65
CA GLU A 183 18.80 19.39 6.31
C GLU A 183 18.22 18.01 6.63
N ALA A 184 17.05 17.96 7.28
CA ALA A 184 16.43 16.71 7.69
C ALA A 184 15.98 15.86 6.50
N LEU A 185 15.27 16.46 5.52
CA LEU A 185 14.81 15.72 4.33
C LEU A 185 15.94 15.49 3.33
N GLY A 186 16.83 16.48 3.12
CA GLY A 186 17.90 16.38 2.13
C GLY A 186 18.93 15.31 2.46
N ARG A 187 19.33 15.16 3.74
CA ARG A 187 20.32 14.15 4.14
C ARG A 187 19.76 12.73 4.16
N SER A 188 18.46 12.57 4.35
CA SER A 188 17.86 11.28 4.62
C SER A 188 17.04 10.70 3.47
N LEU A 189 16.69 11.53 2.47
CA LEU A 189 15.98 11.06 1.28
C LEU A 189 16.87 11.18 0.04
N PRO A 190 16.92 10.13 -0.81
CA PRO A 190 17.78 10.14 -1.99
C PRO A 190 17.39 11.26 -2.96
N ASN A 191 18.40 11.94 -3.51
CA ASN A 191 18.28 12.96 -4.56
C ASN A 191 17.49 14.25 -4.21
N ILE A 192 17.03 14.41 -2.97
CA ILE A 192 16.22 15.56 -2.55
C ILE A 192 17.04 16.85 -2.44
N PHE A 193 18.32 16.76 -2.07
CA PHE A 193 19.20 17.92 -2.07
C PHE A 193 19.27 18.63 -3.42
N ASP A 194 19.25 17.87 -4.52
CA ASP A 194 19.32 18.46 -5.86
C ASP A 194 18.07 19.26 -6.21
N ILE A 195 16.91 18.86 -5.68
CA ILE A 195 15.65 19.58 -5.85
C ILE A 195 15.68 20.85 -5.00
N PHE A 196 16.06 20.74 -3.73
CA PHE A 196 16.18 21.91 -2.85
C PHE A 196 17.27 22.90 -3.27
N ASN A 197 18.27 22.47 -4.05
CA ASN A 197 19.28 23.37 -4.60
C ASN A 197 18.83 24.10 -5.87
N LYS A 198 17.72 23.66 -6.50
CA LYS A 198 17.14 24.30 -7.70
C LYS A 198 16.06 25.34 -7.38
N VAL A 199 15.63 25.44 -6.12
CA VAL A 199 14.56 26.34 -5.68
C VAL A 199 15.08 27.29 -4.60
N SER A 200 14.47 28.48 -4.48
CA SER A 200 14.80 29.42 -3.41
C SER A 200 14.33 28.91 -2.04
N ASP A 201 14.93 29.39 -0.95
CA ASP A 201 14.57 28.95 0.42
C ASP A 201 13.09 29.19 0.76
N GLY A 202 12.47 30.25 0.21
CA GLY A 202 11.04 30.52 0.35
C GLY A 202 10.14 29.55 -0.44
N ALA A 203 10.68 28.92 -1.49
CA ALA A 203 9.99 27.89 -2.26
C ALA A 203 10.11 26.50 -1.61
N VAL A 204 11.19 26.21 -0.86
CA VAL A 204 11.37 24.94 -0.12
C VAL A 204 10.19 24.64 0.79
N HIS A 205 9.76 25.62 1.60
CA HIS A 205 8.63 25.43 2.51
C HIS A 205 7.29 25.19 1.78
N ARG A 206 7.15 25.73 0.56
CA ARG A 206 5.95 25.54 -0.27
C ARG A 206 5.91 24.17 -0.93
N ILE A 207 7.06 23.64 -1.38
CA ILE A 207 7.13 22.34 -2.06
C ILE A 207 7.27 21.16 -1.10
N ALA A 208 7.65 21.37 0.16
CA ALA A 208 7.86 20.28 1.11
C ALA A 208 6.62 19.39 1.34
N PRO A 209 5.39 19.93 1.50
CA PRO A 209 4.19 19.08 1.60
C PRO A 209 3.96 18.21 0.35
N ASP A 210 4.29 18.74 -0.83
CA ASP A 210 4.14 18.05 -2.10
C ASP A 210 5.20 16.95 -2.29
N ILE A 211 6.44 17.21 -1.87
CA ILE A 211 7.49 16.19 -1.76
C ILE A 211 7.03 15.04 -0.86
N ILE A 212 6.47 15.35 0.31
CA ILE A 212 5.98 14.31 1.23
C ILE A 212 4.83 13.52 0.60
N ARG A 213 3.87 14.19 -0.03
CA ARG A 213 2.75 13.53 -0.70
C ARG A 213 3.21 12.62 -1.84
N ALA A 214 4.16 13.09 -2.64
CA ALA A 214 4.67 12.33 -3.78
C ALA A 214 5.53 11.13 -3.36
N LEU A 215 6.34 11.28 -2.29
CA LEU A 215 7.42 10.35 -2.02
C LEU A 215 7.22 9.43 -0.82
N ALA A 216 6.43 9.88 0.16
CA ALA A 216 6.34 9.19 1.44
C ALA A 216 5.00 8.48 1.62
N ILE A 217 3.92 8.92 0.96
CA ILE A 217 2.61 8.29 1.08
C ILE A 217 2.56 7.00 0.26
N THR A 218 2.51 5.88 0.97
CA THR A 218 2.44 4.52 0.40
C THR A 218 1.05 3.91 0.50
N GLN A 219 0.18 4.48 1.34
CA GLN A 219 -1.19 4.01 1.53
C GLN A 219 -2.17 5.19 1.41
N LYS A 220 -3.35 4.92 0.86
CA LYS A 220 -4.44 5.91 0.75
C LYS A 220 -5.58 5.68 1.76
N ASP A 221 -5.61 4.47 2.33
CA ASP A 221 -6.69 3.99 3.18
C ASP A 221 -6.23 3.91 4.64
N SER A 222 -7.20 4.10 5.56
CA SER A 222 -6.96 3.96 7.00
C SER A 222 -6.55 2.52 7.37
N LEU A 223 -5.96 2.33 8.56
CA LEU A 223 -5.65 1.00 9.06
C LEU A 223 -6.91 0.12 9.20
N ASP A 224 -8.03 0.66 9.68
CA ASP A 224 -9.32 -0.05 9.74
C ASP A 224 -9.74 -0.56 8.36
N THR A 225 -9.67 0.30 7.35
CA THR A 225 -9.94 -0.06 5.96
C THR A 225 -9.02 -1.18 5.46
N VAL A 226 -7.71 -1.05 5.70
CA VAL A 226 -6.69 -2.02 5.26
C VAL A 226 -6.87 -3.39 5.95
N LEU A 227 -7.27 -3.40 7.23
CA LEU A 227 -7.65 -4.62 7.94
C LEU A 227 -8.87 -5.30 7.31
N LYS A 228 -9.89 -4.52 6.91
CA LYS A 228 -11.09 -5.05 6.23
C LYS A 228 -10.83 -5.48 4.78
N ILE A 229 -9.87 -4.86 4.10
CA ILE A 229 -9.36 -5.35 2.80
C ILE A 229 -8.60 -6.67 2.97
N GLY A 230 -8.02 -6.93 4.15
CA GLY A 230 -7.56 -8.28 4.54
C GLY A 230 -6.13 -8.35 5.07
N ALA A 231 -5.40 -7.24 5.20
CA ALA A 231 -4.00 -7.27 5.66
C ALA A 231 -3.88 -7.80 7.10
N ARG A 232 -2.89 -8.66 7.35
CA ARG A 232 -2.65 -9.33 8.64
C ARG A 232 -1.20 -9.37 9.07
N TYR A 233 -0.30 -8.79 8.27
CA TYR A 233 1.09 -8.58 8.62
C TYR A 233 1.46 -7.11 8.41
N TYR A 234 2.26 -6.55 9.31
CA TYR A 234 2.72 -5.17 9.22
C TYR A 234 4.19 -5.07 9.67
N GLU A 235 5.02 -4.45 8.83
CA GLU A 235 6.30 -3.89 9.29
C GLU A 235 6.04 -2.49 9.83
N PHE A 236 6.43 -2.23 11.08
CA PHE A 236 6.32 -0.92 11.69
C PHE A 236 7.70 -0.43 12.09
N ARG A 237 7.97 0.86 11.85
CA ARG A 237 9.26 1.49 12.18
C ARG A 237 9.09 2.56 13.26
N PRO A 238 8.86 2.16 14.54
CA PRO A 238 8.53 3.12 15.57
C PRO A 238 9.77 3.89 16.01
N ALA A 239 9.76 5.22 15.89
CA ALA A 239 10.78 6.08 16.48
C ALA A 239 10.20 7.46 16.78
N LYS A 240 10.88 8.21 17.64
CA LYS A 240 10.57 9.62 17.87
C LYS A 240 10.92 10.46 16.64
N CYS A 241 10.29 11.63 16.53
CA CYS A 241 10.60 12.57 15.46
C CYS A 241 12.09 12.94 15.44
N HIS A 242 12.61 13.24 14.25
CA HIS A 242 13.97 13.71 14.06
C HIS A 242 14.28 14.89 15.00
N ARG A 243 15.39 14.84 15.75
CA ARG A 243 15.69 15.82 16.82
C ARG A 243 15.58 17.29 16.40
N GLN A 244 16.06 17.62 15.21
CA GLN A 244 15.99 19.00 14.67
C GLN A 244 14.56 19.44 14.32
N LEU A 245 13.71 18.49 13.92
CA LEU A 245 12.31 18.74 13.61
C LEU A 245 11.47 18.77 14.89
N HIS A 246 11.80 17.93 15.87
CA HIS A 246 11.13 17.91 17.17
C HIS A 246 11.26 19.24 17.93
N SER A 247 12.44 19.88 17.92
CA SER A 247 12.66 21.16 18.61
C SER A 247 11.83 22.33 18.05
N THR A 248 11.27 22.16 16.84
CA THR A 248 10.47 23.17 16.14
C THR A 248 9.02 22.74 15.94
N SER A 249 8.67 21.50 16.29
CA SER A 249 7.34 20.92 16.10
C SER A 249 6.47 21.03 17.35
N LYS A 250 5.16 21.04 17.13
CA LYS A 250 4.15 20.88 18.20
C LYS A 250 3.71 19.42 18.38
N LEU A 251 4.29 18.49 17.62
CA LEU A 251 4.03 17.07 17.79
C LEU A 251 4.47 16.62 19.17
N GLU A 252 3.69 15.73 19.76
CA GLU A 252 4.02 15.11 21.04
C GLU A 252 5.29 14.26 20.90
N ASP A 253 6.09 14.22 21.98
CA ASP A 253 7.33 13.42 22.05
C ASP A 253 7.03 11.92 22.26
N ILE A 254 6.35 11.33 21.28
CA ILE A 254 5.92 9.93 21.26
C ILE A 254 6.53 9.20 20.06
N LEU A 255 6.29 7.89 19.97
CA LEU A 255 6.72 7.06 18.85
C LEU A 255 5.76 7.19 17.68
N TYR A 256 6.30 7.50 16.50
CA TYR A 256 5.61 7.52 15.22
C TYR A 256 6.23 6.47 14.29
N PHE A 257 5.46 6.04 13.30
CA PHE A 257 6.04 5.38 12.13
C PHE A 257 7.04 6.33 11.47
N GLN A 258 8.20 5.82 11.07
CA GLN A 258 9.20 6.58 10.33
C GLN A 258 9.37 6.03 8.91
N HIS A 259 9.17 6.91 7.93
CA HIS A 259 9.62 6.71 6.55
C HIS A 259 10.80 7.65 6.29
N GLY A 260 12.01 7.15 6.49
CA GLY A 260 13.18 8.01 6.64
C GLY A 260 12.97 8.95 7.86
N PRO A 261 13.11 10.28 7.70
CA PRO A 261 12.89 11.25 8.77
C PRO A 261 11.42 11.72 8.86
N ILE A 262 10.54 11.24 7.98
CA ILE A 262 9.16 11.71 7.88
C ILE A 262 8.28 10.88 8.84
N PRO A 263 7.66 11.52 9.85
CA PRO A 263 6.78 10.82 10.77
C PRO A 263 5.39 10.62 10.16
N GLY A 264 4.84 9.42 10.37
CA GLY A 264 3.51 9.00 9.98
C GLY A 264 2.58 8.78 11.18
N MET A 265 1.85 7.67 11.17
CA MET A 265 0.91 7.26 12.22
C MET A 265 1.61 7.06 13.58
N PRO A 266 1.01 7.48 14.71
CA PRO A 266 1.51 7.14 16.04
C PRO A 266 1.50 5.63 16.32
N TYR A 267 2.56 5.09 16.93
CA TYR A 267 2.68 3.65 17.20
C TYR A 267 1.62 3.13 18.18
N LYS A 268 1.30 3.91 19.23
CA LYS A 268 0.25 3.55 20.18
C LYS A 268 -1.12 3.47 19.51
N GLN A 269 -1.42 4.41 18.61
CA GLN A 269 -2.66 4.40 17.82
C GLN A 269 -2.73 3.17 16.92
N PHE A 270 -1.64 2.87 16.20
CA PHE A 270 -1.52 1.69 15.36
C PHE A 270 -1.83 0.38 16.12
N LEU A 271 -1.22 0.18 17.29
CA LEU A 271 -1.50 -0.99 18.12
C LEU A 271 -2.94 -1.01 18.65
N ALA A 272 -3.47 0.15 19.07
CA ALA A 272 -4.84 0.26 19.59
C ALA A 272 -5.89 -0.13 18.54
N ASP A 273 -5.70 0.29 17.29
CA ASP A 273 -6.57 -0.05 16.17
C ASP A 273 -6.53 -1.55 15.87
N ILE A 274 -5.34 -2.17 15.87
CA ILE A 274 -5.22 -3.64 15.70
C ILE A 274 -5.90 -4.39 16.86
N VAL A 275 -5.69 -3.95 18.10
CA VAL A 275 -6.31 -4.59 19.27
C VAL A 275 -7.84 -4.47 19.19
N SER A 276 -8.37 -3.30 18.83
CA SER A 276 -9.81 -3.09 18.61
C SER A 276 -10.37 -4.04 17.54
N PHE A 277 -9.66 -4.19 16.43
CA PHE A 277 -10.01 -5.14 15.38
C PHE A 277 -10.01 -6.59 15.88
N LEU A 278 -8.96 -7.03 16.58
CA LEU A 278 -8.88 -8.40 17.11
C LEU A 278 -9.93 -8.69 18.20
N GLN A 279 -10.40 -7.68 18.95
CA GLN A 279 -11.50 -7.86 19.89
C GLN A 279 -12.83 -8.15 19.19
N SER A 280 -13.05 -7.56 18.02
CA SER A 280 -14.26 -7.75 17.21
C SER A 280 -14.18 -8.95 16.26
N HIS A 281 -12.97 -9.46 15.99
CA HIS A 281 -12.69 -10.53 15.03
C HIS A 281 -11.92 -11.67 15.71
N GLY A 282 -12.63 -12.52 16.45
CA GLY A 282 -12.08 -13.55 17.36
C GLY A 282 -11.13 -14.57 16.72
N ASP A 283 -11.28 -14.82 15.43
CA ASP A 283 -10.54 -15.84 14.69
C ASP A 283 -9.34 -15.30 13.91
N GLU A 284 -9.21 -13.98 13.84
CA GLU A 284 -8.14 -13.31 13.11
C GLU A 284 -6.88 -13.25 13.98
N ILE A 285 -5.72 -13.32 13.32
CA ILE A 285 -4.40 -13.18 13.94
C ILE A 285 -3.63 -12.14 13.13
N VAL A 286 -3.03 -11.17 13.82
CA VAL A 286 -2.21 -10.12 13.22
C VAL A 286 -0.77 -10.23 13.71
N VAL A 287 0.17 -10.13 12.77
CA VAL A 287 1.60 -10.09 13.03
C VAL A 287 2.11 -8.67 12.83
N VAL A 288 2.79 -8.13 13.84
CA VAL A 288 3.49 -6.84 13.78
C VAL A 288 4.97 -7.09 13.96
N GLN A 289 5.79 -6.67 13.00
CA GLN A 289 7.23 -6.70 13.13
C GLN A 289 7.78 -5.27 13.26
N ASN A 290 8.34 -4.97 14.44
CA ASN A 290 9.06 -3.73 14.69
C ASN A 290 10.47 -3.83 14.12
N ARG A 291 10.84 -2.87 13.27
CA ARG A 291 12.18 -2.77 12.65
C ARG A 291 12.63 -1.31 12.54
N TRP A 292 13.90 -1.11 12.21
CA TRP A 292 14.50 0.24 12.10
C TRP A 292 15.43 0.42 10.91
N ASP A 293 15.31 -0.46 9.91
CA ASP A 293 15.90 -0.24 8.59
C ASP A 293 15.38 1.08 8.01
N GLY A 294 16.27 1.90 7.44
CA GLY A 294 15.91 3.21 6.89
C GLY A 294 15.58 4.30 7.91
N VAL A 295 15.51 4.01 9.22
CA VAL A 295 15.28 5.03 10.26
C VAL A 295 16.59 5.76 10.58
N PRO A 296 16.67 7.09 10.37
CA PRO A 296 17.87 7.87 10.67
C PRO A 296 18.28 7.77 12.14
N SER A 297 19.58 7.82 12.42
CA SER A 297 20.11 7.82 13.79
C SER A 297 19.63 9.00 14.64
N ASP A 298 19.26 10.10 13.99
CA ASP A 298 18.71 11.30 14.63
C ASP A 298 17.22 11.20 14.95
N CYS A 299 16.56 10.10 14.60
CA CYS A 299 15.24 9.73 15.08
C CYS A 299 15.43 8.74 16.24
N PRO A 300 15.27 9.17 17.51
CA PRO A 300 15.50 8.29 18.67
C PRO A 300 14.64 7.02 18.60
N ARG A 301 15.30 5.87 18.59
CA ARG A 301 14.64 4.56 18.63
C ARG A 301 14.15 4.28 20.05
N PRO A 302 13.01 3.59 20.21
CA PRO A 302 12.50 3.24 21.52
C PRO A 302 13.37 2.20 22.20
N THR A 303 13.29 2.16 23.52
CA THR A 303 13.81 1.04 24.31
C THR A 303 12.81 -0.12 24.31
N ASP A 304 13.27 -1.34 24.58
CA ASP A 304 12.38 -2.51 24.74
C ASP A 304 11.32 -2.27 25.82
N GLN A 305 11.69 -1.57 26.91
CA GLN A 305 10.77 -1.19 27.98
C GLN A 305 9.69 -0.22 27.49
N GLU A 306 10.04 0.75 26.65
CA GLU A 306 9.08 1.71 26.08
C GLU A 306 8.07 0.99 25.17
N LEU A 307 8.55 0.11 24.29
CA LEU A 307 7.68 -0.72 23.44
C LEU A 307 6.75 -1.60 24.28
N HIS A 308 7.29 -2.24 25.32
CA HIS A 308 6.53 -3.10 26.23
C HIS A 308 5.47 -2.33 27.01
N ASN A 309 5.80 -1.13 27.51
CA ASN A 309 4.85 -0.27 28.23
C ASN A 309 3.68 0.13 27.33
N ILE A 310 3.96 0.56 26.09
CA ILE A 310 2.91 0.93 25.14
C ILE A 310 2.01 -0.28 24.82
N LEU A 311 2.60 -1.45 24.59
CA LEU A 311 1.85 -2.67 24.31
C LEU A 311 0.94 -3.06 25.49
N ASN A 312 1.46 -3.05 26.71
CA ASN A 312 0.69 -3.39 27.92
C ASN A 312 -0.45 -2.40 28.17
N ASP A 313 -0.21 -1.11 27.96
CA ASP A 313 -1.21 -0.06 28.08
C ASP A 313 -2.37 -0.28 27.09
N VAL A 314 -2.05 -0.59 25.82
CA VAL A 314 -3.07 -0.89 24.81
C VAL A 314 -3.84 -2.19 25.11
N LEU A 315 -3.19 -3.19 25.71
CA LEU A 315 -3.79 -4.47 26.08
C LEU A 315 -4.52 -4.45 27.45
N GLN A 316 -4.45 -3.35 28.20
CA GLN A 316 -5.03 -3.29 29.54
C GLN A 316 -6.55 -3.53 29.50
N GLY A 317 -7.01 -4.51 30.28
CA GLY A 317 -8.42 -4.89 30.34
C GLY A 317 -8.95 -5.58 29.08
N LYS A 318 -8.07 -6.00 28.18
CA LYS A 318 -8.44 -6.68 26.92
C LYS A 318 -8.28 -8.18 27.03
N ASP A 319 -9.13 -8.93 26.33
CA ASP A 319 -9.07 -10.38 26.27
C ASP A 319 -8.10 -10.88 25.19
N LEU A 320 -6.86 -10.40 25.26
CA LEU A 320 -5.78 -10.66 24.32
C LEU A 320 -4.47 -10.80 25.07
N GLN A 321 -3.62 -11.69 24.59
CA GLN A 321 -2.25 -11.86 25.09
C GLN A 321 -1.28 -11.61 23.94
N PRO A 322 -0.11 -11.00 24.20
CA PRO A 322 0.89 -10.85 23.16
C PRO A 322 1.52 -12.21 22.83
N GLY A 323 1.57 -12.54 21.55
CA GLY A 323 2.39 -13.62 21.00
C GLY A 323 3.78 -13.12 20.63
N ASN A 324 4.73 -14.03 20.51
CA ASN A 324 6.11 -13.75 20.14
C ASN A 324 6.59 -14.64 18.96
N LEU A 325 7.89 -14.61 18.66
CA LEU A 325 8.48 -15.41 17.59
C LEU A 325 8.32 -16.93 17.81
N ASP A 326 8.51 -17.41 19.04
CA ASP A 326 8.34 -18.82 19.38
C ASP A 326 6.90 -19.28 19.16
N ASP A 327 5.93 -18.46 19.60
CA ASP A 327 4.51 -18.70 19.32
C ASP A 327 4.24 -18.76 17.80
N MET A 328 4.79 -17.84 17.01
CA MET A 328 4.61 -17.82 15.54
C MET A 328 5.19 -19.08 14.87
N MET A 329 6.35 -19.54 15.33
CA MET A 329 7.08 -20.62 14.69
C MET A 329 6.64 -22.01 15.15
N HIS A 330 6.11 -22.16 16.36
CA HIS A 330 5.91 -23.49 16.95
C HIS A 330 4.49 -23.82 17.35
N LYS A 331 3.57 -22.83 17.38
CA LYS A 331 2.16 -23.10 17.71
C LYS A 331 1.31 -23.35 16.47
N THR A 332 0.25 -24.13 16.68
CA THR A 332 -0.83 -24.25 15.71
C THR A 332 -1.70 -22.99 15.73
N ILE A 333 -2.46 -22.77 14.66
CA ILE A 333 -3.43 -21.68 14.58
C ILE A 333 -4.47 -21.80 15.70
N CYS A 334 -4.91 -23.03 16.01
CA CYS A 334 -5.81 -23.34 17.11
C CYS A 334 -5.23 -22.92 18.47
N ASP A 335 -3.98 -23.27 18.75
CA ASP A 335 -3.31 -22.93 20.02
C ASP A 335 -3.19 -21.41 20.20
N LEU A 336 -2.89 -20.67 19.15
CA LEU A 336 -2.82 -19.21 19.18
C LEU A 336 -4.19 -18.59 19.50
N ARG A 337 -5.26 -19.07 18.85
CA ARG A 337 -6.64 -18.63 19.13
C ARG A 337 -7.06 -18.94 20.56
N ASN A 338 -6.86 -20.19 21.02
CA ASN A 338 -7.24 -20.65 22.35
C ASN A 338 -6.47 -19.96 23.48
N SER A 339 -5.18 -19.70 23.27
CA SER A 339 -4.34 -18.95 24.21
C SER A 339 -4.47 -17.43 24.08
N LYS A 340 -5.38 -16.96 23.20
CA LYS A 340 -5.67 -15.54 22.95
C LYS A 340 -4.44 -14.75 22.46
N LYS A 341 -3.43 -15.45 21.93
CA LYS A 341 -2.20 -14.90 21.34
C LYS A 341 -2.39 -14.54 19.88
N ARG A 342 -3.33 -13.63 19.64
CA ARG A 342 -3.78 -13.24 18.29
C ARG A 342 -3.12 -11.96 17.79
N LEU A 343 -2.42 -11.23 18.66
CA LEU A 343 -1.47 -10.18 18.29
C LEU A 343 -0.06 -10.72 18.51
N ILE A 344 0.65 -11.07 17.44
CA ILE A 344 2.05 -11.49 17.50
C ILE A 344 2.93 -10.26 17.28
N VAL A 345 3.76 -9.92 18.25
CA VAL A 345 4.68 -8.77 18.17
C VAL A 345 6.11 -9.27 18.09
N LEU A 346 6.79 -8.90 17.02
CA LEU A 346 8.16 -9.30 16.68
C LEU A 346 9.06 -8.07 16.69
N GLN A 347 10.35 -8.29 16.91
CA GLN A 347 11.36 -7.23 16.88
C GLN A 347 12.61 -7.72 16.16
N ASN A 348 13.00 -7.04 15.08
CA ASN A 348 14.21 -7.32 14.29
C ASN A 348 14.39 -8.82 13.93
N VAL A 349 13.29 -9.53 13.67
CA VAL A 349 13.35 -10.93 13.26
C VAL A 349 14.03 -11.03 11.89
N ALA A 350 14.89 -12.03 11.73
CA ALA A 350 15.55 -12.30 10.47
C ALA A 350 14.50 -12.60 9.39
N GLN A 351 14.62 -11.92 8.25
CA GLN A 351 13.75 -12.12 7.11
C GLN A 351 14.58 -12.14 5.83
N ILE A 352 14.03 -12.78 4.81
CA ILE A 352 14.53 -12.71 3.45
C ILE A 352 13.49 -12.02 2.56
N SER A 353 13.95 -11.23 1.59
CA SER A 353 13.09 -10.46 0.71
C SER A 353 13.62 -10.49 -0.72
N ASN A 354 12.72 -10.39 -1.71
CA ASN A 354 13.11 -10.08 -3.09
C ASN A 354 13.50 -8.60 -3.30
N TYR A 355 13.38 -7.77 -2.25
CA TYR A 355 13.72 -6.35 -2.30
C TYR A 355 15.21 -6.13 -2.55
N ASP A 356 15.48 -5.20 -3.47
CA ASP A 356 16.80 -4.72 -3.84
C ASP A 356 16.63 -3.28 -4.32
N ASP A 357 17.36 -2.32 -3.72
CA ASP A 357 17.14 -0.89 -3.99
C ASP A 357 17.19 -0.55 -5.48
N ALA A 358 18.09 -1.18 -6.23
CA ALA A 358 18.24 -0.96 -7.66
C ALA A 358 17.14 -1.68 -8.47
N ALA A 359 16.78 -2.89 -8.08
CA ALA A 359 15.72 -3.64 -8.76
C ALA A 359 14.32 -3.05 -8.49
N ASN A 360 14.05 -2.55 -7.29
CA ASN A 360 12.76 -1.96 -6.93
C ASN A 360 12.61 -0.53 -7.45
N ALA A 361 13.71 0.18 -7.75
CA ALA A 361 13.70 1.47 -8.45
C ALA A 361 13.31 1.33 -9.93
N THR A 362 12.07 0.92 -10.20
CA THR A 362 11.52 0.65 -11.53
C THR A 362 10.18 1.34 -11.73
N LEU A 363 9.80 1.55 -12.99
CA LEU A 363 8.48 2.06 -13.40
C LEU A 363 7.57 0.98 -14.00
N ASN A 364 8.10 -0.23 -14.20
CA ASN A 364 7.41 -1.27 -14.96
C ASN A 364 7.37 -2.66 -14.29
N GLY A 365 8.10 -2.86 -13.19
CA GLY A 365 8.13 -4.10 -12.41
C GLY A 365 8.96 -5.26 -12.98
N ASP A 366 9.61 -5.12 -14.13
CA ASP A 366 10.31 -6.24 -14.79
C ASP A 366 11.47 -6.80 -13.96
N SER A 367 12.22 -5.91 -13.30
CA SER A 367 13.31 -6.24 -12.38
C SER A 367 12.81 -6.97 -11.13
N ILE A 368 11.63 -6.60 -10.61
CA ILE A 368 10.99 -7.29 -9.47
C ILE A 368 10.56 -8.70 -9.89
N VAL A 369 9.96 -8.85 -11.07
CA VAL A 369 9.61 -10.15 -11.67
C VAL A 369 10.84 -11.03 -11.82
N ALA A 370 11.96 -10.48 -12.31
CA ALA A 370 13.21 -11.21 -12.45
C ALA A 370 13.72 -11.71 -11.08
N LYS A 371 13.75 -10.84 -10.05
CA LYS A 371 14.16 -11.22 -8.69
C LYS A 371 13.26 -12.32 -8.09
N LEU A 372 11.95 -12.25 -8.29
CA LEU A 372 11.01 -13.29 -7.85
C LEU A 372 11.28 -14.63 -8.56
N HIS A 373 11.54 -14.62 -9.87
CA HIS A 373 11.94 -15.82 -10.59
C HIS A 373 13.26 -16.38 -10.07
N ASP A 374 14.25 -15.54 -9.80
CA ASP A 374 15.56 -15.94 -9.28
C ASP A 374 15.42 -16.59 -7.90
N MET A 375 14.67 -15.95 -7.02
CA MET A 375 14.33 -16.46 -5.69
C MET A 375 13.55 -17.77 -5.77
N ALA A 376 12.62 -17.92 -6.72
CA ALA A 376 11.85 -19.16 -6.89
C ALA A 376 12.67 -20.32 -7.46
N ARG A 377 13.78 -20.05 -8.17
CA ARG A 377 14.71 -21.10 -8.65
C ARG A 377 15.56 -21.66 -7.52
N ASN A 378 15.87 -20.85 -6.50
CA ASN A 378 16.55 -21.28 -5.30
C ASN A 378 15.86 -20.69 -4.06
N PRO A 379 14.70 -21.26 -3.65
CA PRO A 379 13.92 -20.72 -2.55
C PRO A 379 14.75 -20.61 -1.27
N PRO A 380 14.71 -19.47 -0.58
CA PRO A 380 15.50 -19.25 0.61
C PRO A 380 14.99 -20.11 1.78
N ARG A 381 15.92 -20.68 2.55
CA ARG A 381 15.60 -21.62 3.64
C ARG A 381 16.03 -21.07 5.00
N GLY A 382 15.35 -21.51 6.06
CA GLY A 382 15.75 -21.21 7.44
C GLY A 382 15.48 -19.78 7.89
N HIS A 383 14.61 -19.04 7.18
CA HIS A 383 14.17 -17.71 7.57
C HIS A 383 12.77 -17.80 8.18
N PRO A 384 12.54 -17.24 9.39
CA PRO A 384 11.19 -17.17 9.97
C PRO A 384 10.17 -16.47 9.08
N ILE A 385 10.63 -15.52 8.26
CA ILE A 385 9.78 -14.69 7.40
C ILE A 385 10.40 -14.58 6.00
N THR A 386 9.57 -14.82 4.99
CA THR A 386 9.85 -14.56 3.58
C THR A 386 8.93 -13.46 3.07
N LEU A 387 9.49 -12.30 2.70
CA LEU A 387 8.76 -11.16 2.16
C LEU A 387 8.82 -11.15 0.63
N LEU A 388 7.63 -11.12 0.03
CA LEU A 388 7.41 -10.97 -1.39
C LEU A 388 6.88 -9.56 -1.62
N GLN A 389 7.81 -8.63 -1.82
CA GLN A 389 7.53 -7.23 -2.09
C GLN A 389 7.11 -7.03 -3.54
N CYS A 390 5.90 -6.51 -3.71
CA CYS A 390 5.24 -6.31 -5.00
C CYS A 390 5.33 -4.86 -5.49
N GLN A 391 5.74 -3.95 -4.62
CA GLN A 391 5.78 -2.52 -4.87
C GLN A 391 7.09 -2.06 -5.51
N ALA A 392 6.98 -1.08 -6.39
CA ALA A 392 8.11 -0.40 -7.01
C ALA A 392 8.38 0.93 -6.32
N THR A 393 9.65 1.22 -6.04
CA THR A 393 10.13 2.45 -5.43
C THR A 393 10.53 3.45 -6.50
N ALA A 394 9.56 3.89 -7.31
CA ALA A 394 9.77 4.92 -8.34
C ALA A 394 10.39 6.22 -7.78
N THR A 395 10.19 6.44 -6.48
CA THR A 395 10.76 7.51 -5.68
C THR A 395 12.26 7.42 -5.48
N ASN A 396 12.91 6.30 -5.81
CA ASN A 396 14.37 6.17 -5.85
C ASN A 396 14.97 6.60 -7.20
N ILE A 397 14.14 6.86 -8.23
CA ILE A 397 14.60 7.31 -9.54
C ILE A 397 14.67 8.85 -9.53
N ARG A 398 15.89 9.40 -9.49
CA ARG A 398 16.14 10.86 -9.40
C ARG A 398 15.26 11.69 -10.34
N ASP A 399 15.27 11.35 -11.62
CA ASP A 399 14.58 12.15 -12.64
C ASP A 399 13.05 12.08 -12.47
N VAL A 400 12.52 10.98 -11.94
CA VAL A 400 11.10 10.82 -11.62
C VAL A 400 10.68 11.73 -10.48
N ILE A 401 11.51 11.85 -9.43
CA ILE A 401 11.23 12.78 -8.32
C ILE A 401 11.20 14.22 -8.84
N VAL A 402 12.21 14.61 -9.63
CA VAL A 402 12.31 15.95 -10.20
C VAL A 402 11.06 16.25 -11.04
N ALA A 403 10.67 15.34 -11.93
CA ALA A 403 9.48 15.47 -12.77
C ALA A 403 8.17 15.53 -11.97
N SER A 404 8.07 14.75 -10.89
CA SER A 404 6.84 14.67 -10.08
C SER A 404 6.65 15.91 -9.20
N VAL A 405 7.73 16.48 -8.67
CA VAL A 405 7.69 17.61 -7.73
C VAL A 405 7.72 18.96 -8.45
N LEU A 406 8.47 19.09 -9.54
CA LEU A 406 8.67 20.38 -10.22
C LEU A 406 7.82 20.55 -11.48
N ASP A 407 7.54 19.46 -12.20
CA ASP A 407 6.95 19.54 -13.55
C ASP A 407 5.48 19.04 -13.61
N SER A 408 4.97 18.42 -12.55
CA SER A 408 3.62 17.83 -12.49
C SER A 408 2.78 18.48 -11.39
N ASP A 409 1.47 18.57 -11.60
CA ASP A 409 0.52 18.91 -10.52
C ASP A 409 0.57 17.75 -9.50
N VAL A 410 0.93 18.02 -8.25
CA VAL A 410 1.26 17.01 -7.22
C VAL A 410 -0.01 16.37 -6.64
N SER A 411 -1.03 16.23 -7.50
CA SER A 411 -2.32 15.61 -7.25
C SER A 411 -2.19 14.10 -7.04
N THR A 412 -1.11 13.48 -7.56
CA THR A 412 -0.86 12.04 -7.50
C THR A 412 0.62 11.69 -7.28
N SER A 413 0.89 10.45 -6.81
CA SER A 413 2.24 9.97 -6.50
C SER A 413 2.83 9.16 -7.68
N PRO A 414 4.15 9.26 -7.97
CA PRO A 414 4.82 8.36 -8.90
C PRO A 414 4.72 6.87 -8.52
N ILE A 415 4.54 6.55 -7.24
CA ILE A 415 4.28 5.17 -6.78
C ILE A 415 2.91 4.70 -7.28
N LEU A 416 1.89 5.57 -7.28
CA LEU A 416 0.56 5.24 -7.79
C LEU A 416 0.60 4.93 -9.30
N ALA A 417 1.54 5.57 -10.02
CA ALA A 417 1.74 5.32 -11.45
C ALA A 417 2.26 3.91 -11.75
N THR A 418 2.99 3.27 -10.83
CA THR A 418 3.53 1.94 -11.06
C THR A 418 2.56 0.85 -10.64
N LYS A 419 1.67 1.12 -9.68
CA LYS A 419 0.75 0.15 -9.06
C LYS A 419 0.05 -0.78 -10.07
N PRO A 420 -0.80 -0.31 -11.00
CA PRO A 420 -1.48 -1.23 -11.93
C PRO A 420 -0.51 -1.95 -12.90
N VAL A 421 0.62 -1.33 -13.24
CA VAL A 421 1.60 -1.89 -14.17
C VAL A 421 2.38 -3.03 -13.53
N CYS A 422 2.85 -2.83 -12.30
CA CYS A 422 3.58 -3.82 -11.52
C CYS A 422 2.66 -4.98 -11.12
N ASP A 423 1.48 -4.67 -10.57
CA ASP A 423 0.55 -5.69 -10.10
C ASP A 423 0.06 -6.61 -11.21
N GLY A 424 -0.23 -6.05 -12.40
CA GLY A 424 -0.65 -6.81 -13.57
C GLY A 424 0.39 -7.84 -14.04
N LYS A 425 1.63 -7.78 -13.55
CA LYS A 425 2.71 -8.75 -13.83
C LYS A 425 3.03 -9.63 -12.62
N ILE A 426 3.18 -9.00 -11.45
CA ILE A 426 3.70 -9.64 -10.23
C ILE A 426 2.63 -10.53 -9.59
N LEU A 427 1.40 -10.04 -9.43
CA LEU A 427 0.35 -10.79 -8.74
C LEU A 427 -0.07 -12.07 -9.51
N PRO A 428 -0.21 -12.07 -10.85
CA PRO A 428 -0.37 -13.32 -11.62
C PRO A 428 0.80 -14.30 -11.46
N LEU A 429 2.04 -13.78 -11.43
CA LEU A 429 3.23 -14.60 -11.23
C LEU A 429 3.19 -15.31 -9.86
N LEU A 430 2.86 -14.57 -8.80
CA LEU A 430 2.74 -15.09 -7.45
C LEU A 430 1.58 -16.06 -7.28
N ARG A 431 0.42 -15.83 -7.92
CA ARG A 431 -0.67 -16.83 -7.95
C ARG A 431 -0.23 -18.13 -8.65
N GLY A 432 0.69 -18.03 -9.60
CA GLY A 432 1.21 -19.15 -10.38
C GLY A 432 2.24 -20.02 -9.65
N LYS A 433 3.00 -20.79 -10.44
CA LYS A 433 4.04 -21.71 -9.93
C LYS A 433 5.12 -21.01 -9.11
N CYS A 434 5.43 -19.74 -9.42
CA CYS A 434 6.48 -18.99 -8.73
C CYS A 434 6.12 -18.80 -7.25
N GLY A 435 4.94 -18.25 -6.93
CA GLY A 435 4.54 -18.09 -5.53
C GLY A 435 4.33 -19.43 -4.82
N LYS A 436 3.81 -20.46 -5.50
CA LYS A 436 3.74 -21.82 -4.94
C LYS A 436 5.11 -22.39 -4.56
N CYS A 437 6.16 -22.12 -5.33
CA CYS A 437 7.53 -22.51 -4.97
C CYS A 437 8.04 -21.73 -3.76
N LEU A 438 7.84 -20.41 -3.75
CA LEU A 438 8.28 -19.53 -2.67
C LEU A 438 7.52 -19.78 -1.36
N ALA A 439 6.30 -20.31 -1.43
CA ALA A 439 5.46 -20.63 -0.28
C ALA A 439 5.78 -21.98 0.37
N LYS A 440 6.64 -22.83 -0.20
CA LYS A 440 6.93 -24.17 0.36
C LYS A 440 7.83 -24.17 1.59
N GLU A 441 8.52 -23.06 1.84
CA GLU A 441 9.59 -22.98 2.84
C GLU A 441 9.06 -22.95 4.29
N GLU A 442 9.92 -23.26 5.26
CA GLU A 442 9.57 -23.30 6.68
C GLU A 442 9.62 -21.89 7.31
N GLY A 443 8.57 -21.11 7.09
CA GLY A 443 8.42 -19.75 7.63
C GLY A 443 7.15 -19.04 7.13
N VAL A 444 6.71 -17.99 7.83
CA VAL A 444 5.58 -17.17 7.38
C VAL A 444 5.97 -16.49 6.07
N VAL A 445 5.10 -16.56 5.07
CA VAL A 445 5.29 -15.87 3.79
C VAL A 445 4.40 -14.66 3.79
N VAL A 446 4.92 -13.52 3.33
CA VAL A 446 4.19 -12.26 3.35
C VAL A 446 4.17 -11.67 1.94
N LEU A 447 2.99 -11.32 1.44
CA LEU A 447 2.85 -10.54 0.21
C LEU A 447 2.60 -9.09 0.60
N LEU A 448 3.56 -8.22 0.31
CA LEU A 448 3.60 -6.84 0.75
C LEU A 448 3.52 -5.89 -0.45
N ASN A 449 2.63 -4.89 -0.40
CA ASN A 449 2.41 -3.96 -1.51
C ASN A 449 2.07 -2.53 -1.05
N ASP A 450 2.37 -1.55 -1.90
CA ASP A 450 1.89 -0.17 -1.80
C ASP A 450 0.44 -0.11 -2.27
N PHE A 451 -0.32 0.88 -1.78
CA PHE A 451 -1.74 1.06 -2.07
C PHE A 451 -2.51 -0.26 -1.98
N PHE A 452 -2.40 -0.88 -0.81
CA PHE A 452 -2.86 -2.23 -0.55
C PHE A 452 -4.33 -2.40 -0.98
N ASP A 453 -4.60 -3.47 -1.73
CA ASP A 453 -5.90 -3.72 -2.34
C ASP A 453 -6.36 -5.16 -2.20
N GLY A 454 -7.60 -5.39 -2.60
CA GLY A 454 -8.21 -6.72 -2.51
C GLY A 454 -7.51 -7.74 -3.41
N ALA A 455 -6.91 -7.33 -4.53
CA ALA A 455 -6.20 -8.25 -5.41
C ALA A 455 -4.94 -8.83 -4.77
N THR A 456 -4.17 -8.00 -4.06
CA THR A 456 -3.03 -8.43 -3.23
C THR A 456 -3.50 -9.39 -2.13
N ALA A 457 -4.59 -9.05 -1.44
CA ALA A 457 -5.18 -9.88 -0.39
C ALA A 457 -5.63 -11.26 -0.92
N ASP A 458 -6.36 -11.28 -2.03
CA ASP A 458 -6.86 -12.49 -2.67
C ASP A 458 -5.73 -13.46 -3.04
N VAL A 459 -4.67 -12.96 -3.70
CA VAL A 459 -3.52 -13.81 -4.08
C VAL A 459 -2.85 -14.42 -2.85
N ALA A 460 -2.64 -13.64 -1.79
CA ALA A 460 -2.04 -14.13 -0.55
C ALA A 460 -2.91 -15.19 0.13
N ILE A 461 -4.22 -14.94 0.21
CA ILE A 461 -5.18 -15.85 0.85
C ILE A 461 -5.31 -17.16 0.07
N GLU A 462 -5.35 -17.13 -1.26
CA GLU A 462 -5.37 -18.34 -2.08
C GLU A 462 -4.09 -19.16 -1.91
N LEU A 463 -2.92 -18.51 -1.91
CA LEU A 463 -1.65 -19.18 -1.59
C LEU A 463 -1.66 -19.78 -0.16
N CYS A 464 -2.26 -19.09 0.81
CA CYS A 464 -2.42 -19.58 2.16
C CYS A 464 -3.29 -20.84 2.20
N LYS A 465 -4.44 -20.82 1.52
CA LYS A 465 -5.37 -21.96 1.46
C LYS A 465 -4.68 -23.19 0.88
N GLU A 466 -4.01 -23.04 -0.26
CA GLU A 466 -3.25 -24.12 -0.89
C GLU A 466 -2.15 -24.66 0.02
N ARG A 467 -1.47 -23.78 0.76
CA ARG A 467 -0.38 -24.17 1.67
C ARG A 467 -0.87 -24.90 2.92
N LEU A 468 -2.11 -24.66 3.36
CA LEU A 468 -2.69 -25.31 4.54
C LEU A 468 -3.39 -26.64 4.23
N GLY A 469 -3.66 -26.94 2.95
CA GLY A 469 -4.40 -28.14 2.50
C GLY A 469 -5.88 -27.84 2.32
#